data_AF-A0A933KLQ4-F1
#
_entry.id   AF-A0A933KLQ4-F1
#
_cell.length_a   1.000
_cell.length_b   1.000
_cell.length_c   1.000
_cell.angle_alpha   90.00
_cell.angle_beta   90.00
_cell.angle_gamma   90.00
#
_symmetry.space_group_name_H-M   'P 1'
#
loop_
_entity.id
_entity.type
_entity.pdbx_description
1 polymer ?
#
loop_
_entity_poly.entity_id
_entity_poly.type
_entity_poly.pdbx_seq_one_letter_code
_entity_poly.pdbx_strand_id
1 'polypeptide(L)'
;MRCTTEGYVTTRTTLIARRRIRPSRRQHDAERIAIAWRTLRRGPAARGMRRYAWAPTEPQLDLGQMDTLDLLVQHGEWTMHEFAMALCIEPSTATRAIARLVDAGLAERSTHRT
;
A
#
# COMPACT_ATOMS: atom_id res chain seq x y z
N MET A 1 -48.90 -26.04 7.77
CA MET A 1 -47.43 -26.03 7.79
C MET A 1 -46.92 -26.29 6.37
N ARG A 2 -46.72 -25.22 5.59
CA ARG A 2 -46.21 -25.27 4.22
C ARG A 2 -44.88 -24.53 4.24
N CYS A 3 -43.79 -25.27 4.05
CA CYS A 3 -42.46 -24.70 3.92
C CYS A 3 -42.29 -24.32 2.45
N THR A 4 -42.48 -23.04 2.13
CA THR A 4 -42.11 -22.47 0.83
C THR A 4 -40.66 -22.05 0.92
N THR A 5 -39.76 -22.81 0.29
CA THR A 5 -38.35 -22.45 0.16
C THR A 5 -38.26 -21.28 -0.80
N GLU A 6 -38.02 -20.11 -0.21
CA GLU A 6 -37.86 -18.82 -0.87
C GLU A 6 -36.63 -18.88 -1.80
N GLY A 7 -36.88 -18.67 -3.09
CA GLY A 7 -35.86 -18.71 -4.12
C GLY A 7 -34.86 -17.58 -3.92
N TYR A 8 -33.67 -17.92 -3.41
CA TYR A 8 -32.54 -17.01 -3.34
C TYR A 8 -32.00 -16.79 -4.77
N VAL A 9 -32.51 -15.78 -5.47
CA VAL A 9 -31.90 -15.32 -6.72
C VAL A 9 -30.59 -14.62 -6.35
N THR A 10 -29.48 -15.37 -6.37
CA THR A 10 -28.15 -14.78 -6.31
C THR A 10 -27.93 -14.00 -7.61
N THR A 11 -28.22 -12.70 -7.58
CA THR A 11 -27.81 -11.80 -8.66
C THR A 11 -26.29 -11.69 -8.62
N ARG A 12 -25.62 -12.50 -9.43
CA ARG A 12 -24.18 -12.41 -9.67
C ARG A 12 -23.96 -11.11 -10.46
N THR A 13 -23.62 -10.02 -9.78
CA THR A 13 -23.23 -8.76 -10.42
C THR A 13 -21.93 -8.97 -11.18
N THR A 14 -22.04 -9.26 -12.47
CA THR A 14 -20.89 -9.31 -13.37
C THR A 14 -20.54 -7.89 -13.78
N LEU A 15 -19.50 -7.30 -13.17
CA LEU A 15 -18.92 -6.05 -13.62
C LEU A 15 -18.12 -6.30 -14.92
N ILE A 16 -18.72 -5.96 -16.07
CA ILE A 16 -18.04 -5.96 -17.36
C ILE A 16 -17.42 -4.57 -17.55
N ALA A 17 -16.08 -4.48 -17.49
CA ALA A 17 -15.36 -3.26 -17.85
C ALA A 17 -15.50 -2.99 -19.36
N ARG A 18 -16.50 -2.19 -19.74
CA ARG A 18 -16.64 -1.69 -21.12
C ARG A 18 -15.74 -0.46 -21.28
N ARG A 19 -14.70 -0.62 -22.11
CA ARG A 19 -13.71 0.38 -22.60
C ARG A 19 -12.34 0.26 -21.93
N ARG A 20 -11.42 -0.42 -22.63
CA ARG A 20 -9.98 -0.34 -22.38
C ARG A 20 -9.52 1.07 -22.73
N ILE A 21 -9.50 1.98 -21.77
CA ILE A 21 -8.87 3.30 -21.93
C ILE A 21 -7.39 3.00 -22.21
N ARG A 22 -6.91 3.29 -23.42
CA ARG A 22 -5.46 3.25 -23.66
C ARG A 22 -4.85 4.37 -22.83
N PRO A 23 -3.91 4.08 -21.92
CA PRO A 23 -3.24 5.13 -21.17
C PRO A 23 -2.55 6.07 -22.15
N SER A 24 -2.57 7.37 -21.84
CA SER A 24 -1.80 8.35 -22.60
C SER A 24 -0.31 7.98 -22.58
N ARG A 25 0.49 8.40 -23.57
CA ARG A 25 1.96 8.14 -23.57
C ARG A 25 2.61 8.55 -22.25
N ARG A 26 2.19 9.69 -21.67
CA ARG A 26 2.67 10.18 -20.36
C ARG A 26 2.31 9.23 -19.21
N GLN A 27 1.10 8.67 -19.18
CA GLN A 27 0.71 7.66 -18.19
C GLN A 27 1.53 6.37 -18.36
N HIS A 28 1.75 5.94 -19.60
CA HIS A 28 2.55 4.76 -19.88
C HIS A 28 4.04 4.95 -19.48
N ASP A 29 4.61 6.13 -19.69
CA ASP A 29 5.97 6.43 -19.26
C ASP A 29 6.08 6.55 -17.72
N ALA A 30 5.09 7.18 -17.06
CA ALA A 30 5.03 7.22 -15.60
C ALA A 30 4.91 5.80 -15.00
N GLU A 31 4.08 4.94 -15.57
CA GLU A 31 3.96 3.53 -15.18
C GLU A 31 5.29 2.79 -15.36
N ARG A 32 5.97 2.97 -16.50
CA ARG A 32 7.28 2.35 -16.77
C ARG A 32 8.35 2.83 -15.81
N ILE A 33 8.40 4.13 -15.52
CA ILE A 33 9.33 4.73 -14.55
C ILE A 33 9.03 4.18 -13.16
N ALA A 34 7.76 4.13 -12.75
CA ALA A 34 7.37 3.59 -11.45
C ALA A 34 7.73 2.11 -11.30
N ILE A 35 7.53 1.30 -12.35
CA ILE A 35 7.93 -0.11 -12.38
C ILE A 35 9.45 -0.24 -12.33
N ALA A 36 10.19 0.51 -13.14
CA ALA A 36 11.65 0.48 -13.16
C ALA A 36 12.22 0.88 -11.79
N TRP A 37 11.71 1.97 -11.20
CA TRP A 37 12.09 2.44 -9.88
C TRP A 37 11.79 1.42 -8.78
N ARG A 38 10.58 0.86 -8.76
CA ARG A 38 10.21 -0.22 -7.82
C ARG A 38 11.12 -1.44 -7.98
N THR A 39 11.46 -1.80 -9.22
CA THR A 39 12.34 -2.93 -9.54
C THR A 39 13.77 -2.67 -9.07
N LEU A 40 14.31 -1.47 -9.30
CA LEU A 40 15.63 -1.06 -8.83
C LEU A 40 15.69 -1.09 -7.30
N ARG A 41 14.71 -0.49 -6.62
CA ARG A 41 14.66 -0.40 -5.16
C ARG A 41 14.51 -1.76 -4.48
N ARG A 42 13.70 -2.66 -5.03
CA ARG A 42 13.41 -3.99 -4.45
C ARG A 42 14.37 -5.08 -4.93
N GLY A 43 15.07 -4.86 -6.04
CA GLY A 43 15.95 -5.84 -6.66
C GLY A 43 17.14 -6.25 -5.78
N PRO A 44 17.84 -7.34 -6.14
CA PRO A 44 19.00 -7.84 -5.41
C PRO A 44 20.15 -6.82 -5.36
N ALA A 45 20.34 -6.05 -6.43
CA ALA A 45 21.39 -5.03 -6.53
C ALA A 45 21.27 -3.92 -5.47
N ALA A 46 20.05 -3.58 -5.07
CA ALA A 46 19.82 -2.58 -4.01
C ALA A 46 20.10 -3.12 -2.61
N ARG A 47 20.26 -4.43 -2.40
CA ARG A 47 20.35 -5.05 -1.06
C ARG A 47 21.45 -4.43 -0.18
N GLY A 48 22.61 -4.12 -0.76
CA GLY A 48 23.70 -3.44 -0.05
C GLY A 48 23.32 -2.01 0.34
N MET A 49 22.83 -1.21 -0.60
CA MET A 49 22.32 0.13 -0.35
C MET A 49 21.23 0.15 0.73
N ARG A 50 20.32 -0.83 0.76
CA ARG A 50 19.22 -0.83 1.74
C ARG A 50 19.71 -0.93 3.18
N ARG A 51 20.80 -1.65 3.42
CA ARG A 51 21.42 -1.75 4.75
C ARG A 51 21.95 -0.39 5.22
N TYR A 52 22.46 0.43 4.31
CA TYR A 52 22.94 1.77 4.66
C TYR A 52 21.80 2.79 4.81
N ALA A 53 20.76 2.70 4.00
CA ALA A 53 19.71 3.72 3.93
C ALA A 53 18.63 3.62 5.01
N TRP A 54 18.20 2.40 5.40
CA TRP A 54 17.01 2.23 6.27
C TRP A 54 17.29 1.63 7.65
N ALA A 55 18.44 0.97 7.85
CA ALA A 55 18.78 0.32 9.12
C ALA A 55 20.27 -0.08 9.17
N PRO A 56 21.19 0.84 9.51
CA PRO A 56 22.58 0.48 9.76
C PRO A 56 22.75 -0.43 10.99
N THR A 57 21.72 -0.52 11.85
CA THR A 57 21.65 -1.37 13.06
C THR A 57 20.31 -2.09 13.11
N GLU A 58 20.25 -3.29 13.71
CA GLU A 58 19.03 -4.12 13.79
C GLU A 58 17.90 -3.47 14.61
N PRO A 59 16.61 -3.79 14.32
CA PRO A 59 16.13 -4.74 13.31
C PRO A 59 16.06 -4.15 11.89
N GLN A 60 16.47 -4.94 10.90
CA GLN A 60 16.33 -4.57 9.49
C GLN A 60 14.85 -4.58 9.07
N LEU A 61 14.39 -3.47 8.49
CA LEU A 61 13.06 -3.39 7.89
C LEU A 61 12.90 -4.37 6.73
N ASP A 62 11.73 -5.00 6.60
CA ASP A 62 11.36 -5.72 5.40
C ASP A 62 11.01 -4.74 4.25
N LEU A 63 10.93 -5.24 3.01
CA LEU A 63 10.64 -4.39 1.84
C LEU A 63 9.29 -3.68 1.92
N GLY A 64 8.27 -4.31 2.52
CA GLY A 64 6.96 -3.71 2.70
C GLY A 64 6.98 -2.59 3.74
N GLN A 65 7.73 -2.77 4.83
CA GLN A 65 7.96 -1.74 5.83
C GLN A 65 8.74 -0.56 5.27
N MET A 66 9.76 -0.81 4.44
CA MET A 66 10.51 0.25 3.78
C MET A 66 9.62 1.09 2.85
N ASP A 67 8.76 0.46 2.05
CA ASP A 67 7.83 1.20 1.18
C ASP A 67 6.75 1.94 1.99
N THR A 68 6.33 1.38 3.13
CA THR A 68 5.40 2.03 4.05
C THR A 68 6.04 3.28 4.67
N LEU A 69 7.29 3.17 5.12
CA LEU A 69 8.05 4.29 5.68
C LEU A 69 8.35 5.36 4.63
N ASP A 70 8.74 4.96 3.42
CA ASP A 70 9.01 5.84 2.28
C ASP A 70 7.78 6.65 1.87
N LEU A 71 6.57 6.09 1.99
CA LEU A 71 5.34 6.84 1.80
C LEU A 71 5.05 7.76 2.98
N LEU A 72 5.25 7.28 4.21
CA LEU A 72 4.95 8.04 5.42
C LEU A 72 5.75 9.35 5.44
N VAL A 73 7.04 9.33 5.07
CA VAL A 73 7.91 10.52 5.06
C VAL A 73 7.63 11.52 3.93
N GLN A 74 6.81 11.17 2.92
CA GLN A 74 6.50 12.10 1.82
C GLN A 74 5.62 13.27 2.26
N HIS A 75 4.86 13.11 3.34
CA HIS A 75 4.00 14.14 3.91
C HIS A 75 4.15 14.17 5.43
N GLY A 76 4.09 15.36 6.04
CA GLY A 76 4.34 15.51 7.47
C GLY A 76 3.35 14.77 8.37
N GLU A 77 2.09 14.65 7.92
CA GLU A 77 1.02 13.97 8.66
C GLU A 77 0.08 13.25 7.69
N TRP A 78 -0.51 12.16 8.16
CA TRP A 78 -1.46 11.36 7.41
C TRP A 78 -2.62 10.93 8.30
N THR A 79 -3.85 10.98 7.78
CA THR A 79 -4.90 10.13 8.35
C THR A 79 -4.71 8.68 7.91
N MET A 80 -5.17 7.71 8.71
CA MET A 80 -5.09 6.30 8.35
C MET A 80 -5.86 5.98 7.05
N HIS A 81 -6.94 6.71 6.78
CA HIS A 81 -7.73 6.53 5.56
C HIS A 81 -6.95 6.97 4.32
N GLU A 82 -6.36 8.17 4.35
CA GLU A 82 -5.53 8.69 3.24
C GLU A 82 -4.32 7.79 2.99
N PHE A 83 -3.68 7.32 4.07
CA PHE A 83 -2.52 6.45 3.97
C PHE A 83 -2.84 5.11 3.31
N ALA A 84 -3.94 4.46 3.71
CA ALA A 84 -4.40 3.22 3.10
C ALA A 84 -4.75 3.40 1.61
N MET A 85 -5.39 4.52 1.27
CA MET A 85 -5.71 4.89 -0.10
C MET A 85 -4.44 5.11 -0.94
N ALA A 86 -3.44 5.80 -0.40
CA ALA A 86 -2.19 6.08 -1.10
C ALA A 86 -1.35 4.81 -1.37
N LEU A 87 -1.42 3.82 -0.48
CA LEU A 87 -0.83 2.49 -0.70
C LEU A 87 -1.68 1.57 -1.57
N CYS A 88 -2.92 1.93 -1.87
CA CYS A 88 -3.92 1.07 -2.53
C CYS A 88 -4.10 -0.28 -1.81
N ILE A 89 -4.20 -0.26 -0.47
CA ILE A 89 -4.39 -1.45 0.37
C ILE A 89 -5.60 -1.31 1.29
N GLU A 90 -6.10 -2.44 1.77
CA GLU A 90 -7.16 -2.48 2.77
C GLU A 90 -6.75 -1.72 4.06
N PRO A 91 -7.65 -0.94 4.69
CA PRO A 91 -7.33 -0.18 5.91
C PRO A 91 -6.77 -1.03 7.05
N SER A 92 -7.21 -2.28 7.19
CA SER A 92 -6.68 -3.21 8.18
C SER A 92 -5.23 -3.62 7.90
N THR A 93 -4.84 -3.73 6.62
CA THR A 93 -3.46 -3.99 6.19
C THR A 93 -2.58 -2.76 6.45
N ALA A 94 -3.06 -1.56 6.13
CA ALA A 94 -2.36 -0.31 6.44
C ALA A 94 -2.13 -0.15 7.95
N THR A 95 -3.15 -0.46 8.75
CA THR A 95 -3.07 -0.40 10.22
C THR A 95 -1.98 -1.33 10.76
N ARG A 96 -1.87 -2.56 10.23
CA ARG A 96 -0.80 -3.50 10.62
C ARG A 96 0.58 -3.03 10.17
N ALA A 97 0.70 -2.47 8.97
CA ALA A 97 1.97 -1.95 8.46
C ALA A 97 2.49 -0.79 9.33
N ILE A 98 1.61 0.16 9.68
CA ILE A 98 1.95 1.26 10.59
C ILE A 98 2.26 0.75 12.00
N ALA A 99 1.49 -0.20 12.54
CA ALA A 99 1.78 -0.76 13.86
C ALA A 99 3.21 -1.32 13.95
N ARG A 100 3.67 -2.03 12.91
CA ARG A 100 5.05 -2.53 12.86
C ARG A 100 6.12 -1.43 12.81
N LEU A 101 5.81 -0.28 12.20
CA LEU A 101 6.73 0.87 12.21
C LEU A 101 6.76 1.54 13.58
N VAL A 102 5.61 1.62 14.26
CA VAL A 102 5.51 2.11 15.64
C VAL A 102 6.29 1.19 16.59
N ASP A 103 6.10 -0.13 16.49
CA ASP A 103 6.83 -1.12 17.29
C ASP A 103 8.35 -1.04 17.08
N ALA A 104 8.78 -0.67 15.87
CA ALA A 104 10.19 -0.45 15.53
C ALA A 104 10.71 0.94 15.97
N GLY A 105 9.88 1.80 16.57
CA GLY A 105 10.25 3.15 17.00
C GLY A 105 10.45 4.15 15.85
N LEU A 106 9.92 3.84 14.65
CA LEU A 106 10.11 4.64 13.43
C LEU A 106 8.91 5.51 13.06
N ALA A 107 7.79 5.32 13.76
CA ALA A 107 6.58 6.10 13.58
C ALA A 107 5.88 6.28 14.93
N GLU A 108 5.10 7.35 15.04
CA GLU A 108 4.25 7.59 16.19
C GLU A 108 2.83 7.91 15.74
N ARG A 109 1.86 7.68 16.63
CA ARG A 109 0.46 8.05 16.40
C ARG A 109 0.17 9.31 17.18
N SER A 110 -0.13 10.40 16.47
CA SER A 110 -0.66 11.62 17.09
C SER A 110 -2.18 11.62 17.01
N THR A 111 -2.84 11.97 18.10
CA THR A 111 -4.28 12.29 18.10
C THR A 111 -4.43 13.79 17.96
N HIS A 112 -4.78 14.24 16.75
CA HIS A 112 -5.22 15.62 16.57
C HIS A 112 -6.60 15.81 17.19
N ARG A 113 -6.67 16.65 18.22
CA ARG A 113 -7.94 17.13 18.78
C ARG A 113 -8.33 18.37 17.99
N THR A 114 -9.30 18.22 17.10
CA THR A 114 -9.97 19.37 16.46
C THR A 114 -10.90 20.06 17.46
#